data_AF-A0AAN9FE45-F1
#
_entry.id   AF-A0AAN9FE45-F1
#
_cell.length_a   1.000
_cell.length_b   1.000
_cell.length_c   1.000
_cell.angle_alpha   90.00
_cell.angle_beta   90.00
_cell.angle_gamma   90.00
#
_symmetry.space_group_name_H-M   'P 1'
#
loop_
_entity.id
_entity.type
_entity.pdbx_description
1 polymer ?
#
loop_
_entity_poly.entity_id
_entity_poly.type
_entity_poly.pdbx_seq_one_letter_code
_entity_poly.pdbx_strand_id
1 'polypeptide(L)'
;MIKSKSSSSLLCSSLSLARVLGFLRTTLLNMQLTLEFGGGLELLCDSKKIHNVNVEQQNGEDKLTMKDLLSWVRTNLIKERPEMFMKGDTVRPGVLVLVNDCDWELSGQLSTSLEEKDVVVFISTLHGG
;
A
#
# COMPACT_ATOMS: atom_id res chain seq x y z
N MET A 1 -1.75 -62.70 -25.81
CA MET A 1 -1.87 -61.68 -24.77
C MET A 1 -1.25 -60.38 -25.30
N ILE A 2 -2.09 -59.40 -25.68
CA ILE A 2 -1.95 -57.93 -25.48
C ILE A 2 -0.57 -57.31 -25.81
N LYS A 3 -0.33 -56.27 -26.64
CA LYS A 3 -1.08 -55.33 -27.50
C LYS A 3 -0.07 -54.51 -28.36
N SER A 4 -0.55 -54.07 -29.54
CA SER A 4 -0.29 -52.82 -30.32
C SER A 4 1.04 -52.04 -30.15
N LYS A 5 1.81 -51.85 -31.24
CA LYS A 5 1.78 -50.69 -32.19
C LYS A 5 1.86 -49.30 -31.51
N SER A 6 2.87 -48.50 -31.85
CA SER A 6 2.74 -47.43 -32.88
C SER A 6 3.87 -46.39 -32.76
N SER A 7 4.49 -46.10 -33.90
CA SER A 7 5.25 -44.88 -34.17
C SER A 7 4.30 -43.67 -34.31
N SER A 8 4.88 -42.47 -34.37
CA SER A 8 4.29 -41.13 -34.57
C SER A 8 3.78 -40.39 -33.35
N SER A 9 4.44 -39.26 -33.04
CA SER A 9 3.84 -37.91 -33.05
C SER A 9 4.83 -36.91 -32.43
N LEU A 10 5.41 -36.01 -33.23
CA LEU A 10 4.93 -34.62 -33.40
C LEU A 10 5.39 -33.68 -32.26
N LEU A 11 6.16 -32.67 -32.65
CA LEU A 11 6.01 -31.26 -32.27
C LEU A 11 5.62 -30.99 -30.81
N CYS A 12 6.56 -30.60 -29.93
CA CYS A 12 6.27 -29.59 -28.90
C CYS A 12 7.48 -29.08 -28.10
N SER A 13 8.68 -28.91 -28.69
CA SER A 13 9.80 -28.27 -27.96
C SER A 13 9.70 -26.74 -27.85
N SER A 14 8.53 -26.15 -28.12
CA SER A 14 8.30 -24.69 -28.06
C SER A 14 7.33 -24.23 -26.96
N LEU A 15 6.74 -25.13 -26.16
CA LEU A 15 5.86 -24.75 -25.06
C LEU A 15 6.61 -24.67 -23.71
N SER A 16 7.43 -23.63 -23.54
CA SER A 16 7.53 -22.99 -22.22
C SER A 16 8.12 -21.58 -22.22
N LEU A 17 8.29 -20.91 -23.36
CA LEU A 17 8.56 -19.46 -23.31
C LEU A 17 7.29 -18.68 -22.95
N ALA A 18 6.10 -19.16 -23.35
CA ALA A 18 4.82 -18.55 -23.03
C ALA A 18 4.40 -18.72 -21.54
N ARG A 19 4.97 -19.68 -20.80
CA ARG A 19 4.76 -19.80 -19.34
C ARG A 19 5.68 -18.89 -18.54
N VAL A 20 6.88 -18.60 -19.05
CA VAL A 20 7.79 -17.60 -18.48
C VAL A 20 7.39 -16.18 -18.89
N LEU A 21 6.61 -16.01 -19.95
CA LEU A 21 5.93 -14.75 -20.30
C LEU A 21 4.52 -14.64 -19.69
N GLY A 22 3.99 -15.68 -19.03
CA GLY A 22 2.88 -15.55 -18.07
C GLY A 22 3.27 -14.73 -16.83
N PHE A 23 4.56 -14.51 -16.68
CA PHE A 23 5.24 -13.44 -15.92
C PHE A 23 5.14 -12.09 -16.66
N LEU A 24 4.11 -11.89 -17.48
CA LEU A 24 3.63 -10.58 -17.90
C LEU A 24 3.11 -9.92 -16.63
N ARG A 25 4.07 -9.35 -15.88
CA ARG A 25 4.03 -7.97 -15.44
C ARG A 25 2.58 -7.57 -15.15
N THR A 26 2.03 -8.08 -14.05
CA THR A 26 1.04 -7.30 -13.31
C THR A 26 1.70 -5.93 -13.16
N THR A 27 1.29 -4.97 -13.99
CA THR A 27 1.71 -3.59 -13.87
C THR A 27 1.12 -3.11 -12.56
N LEU A 28 1.83 -3.39 -11.46
CA LEU A 28 1.58 -2.72 -10.19
C LEU A 28 1.71 -1.23 -10.52
N LEU A 29 0.57 -0.54 -10.49
CA LEU A 29 0.55 0.90 -10.54
C LEU A 29 1.02 1.33 -9.16
N ASN A 30 2.27 1.78 -9.10
CA ASN A 30 2.87 2.28 -7.88
C ASN A 30 2.58 3.77 -7.81
N MET A 31 1.89 4.20 -6.76
CA MET A 31 1.61 5.60 -6.50
C MET A 31 2.67 6.16 -5.55
N GLN A 32 3.34 7.23 -5.94
CA GLN A 32 4.35 7.88 -5.10
C GLN A 32 3.66 8.89 -4.17
N LEU A 33 3.85 8.73 -2.86
CA LEU A 33 3.29 9.61 -1.84
C LEU A 33 4.38 10.11 -0.89
N THR A 34 4.15 11.28 -0.30
CA THR A 34 4.97 11.79 0.81
C THR A 34 4.17 11.67 2.09
N LEU A 35 4.67 10.92 3.07
CA LEU A 35 4.05 10.76 4.37
C LEU A 35 4.89 11.46 5.43
N GLU A 36 4.26 12.29 6.25
CA GLU A 36 4.91 13.01 7.34
C GLU A 36 4.33 12.61 8.69
N PHE A 37 5.20 12.29 9.65
CA PHE A 37 4.82 11.96 11.02
C PHE A 37 5.37 13.03 11.97
N GLY A 38 4.50 13.55 12.82
CA GLY A 38 4.82 14.55 13.83
C GLY A 38 4.12 14.33 15.16
N GLY A 39 4.46 15.14 16.15
CA GLY A 39 3.88 15.03 17.50
C GLY A 39 4.30 13.77 18.26
N GLY A 40 5.48 13.23 17.94
CA GLY A 40 6.04 12.01 18.54
C GLY A 40 5.71 10.73 17.77
N LEU A 41 4.86 10.79 16.73
CA LEU A 41 4.54 9.63 15.91
C LEU A 41 5.72 9.14 15.07
N GLU A 42 6.68 10.02 14.75
CA GLU A 42 7.91 9.64 14.04
C GLU A 42 8.70 8.54 14.77
N LEU A 43 8.57 8.46 16.10
CA LEU A 43 9.22 7.43 16.92
C LEU A 43 8.72 6.01 16.59
N LEU A 44 7.52 5.89 16.01
CA LEU A 44 6.93 4.61 15.63
C LEU A 44 7.46 4.10 14.28
N CYS A 45 8.15 4.94 13.51
CA CYS A 45 8.64 4.67 12.16
C CYS A 45 10.12 5.07 11.99
N ASP A 46 11.02 4.42 12.75
CA ASP A 46 12.47 4.64 12.73
C ASP A 46 12.94 6.05 13.14
N SER A 47 12.12 6.79 13.89
CA SER A 47 12.41 8.19 14.26
C SER A 47 12.60 9.10 13.04
N LYS A 48 12.01 8.73 11.90
CA LYS A 48 12.05 9.51 10.66
C LYS A 48 10.73 10.24 10.50
N LYS A 49 10.80 11.54 10.21
CA LYS A 49 9.60 12.36 10.01
C LYS A 49 9.00 12.18 8.62
N ILE A 50 9.83 12.22 7.58
CA ILE A 50 9.37 12.24 6.19
C ILE A 50 9.67 10.91 5.49
N HIS A 51 8.65 10.29 4.91
CA HIS A 51 8.71 9.03 4.19
C HIS A 51 8.17 9.22 2.77
N ASN A 52 9.07 9.19 1.78
CA ASN A 52 8.67 9.06 0.38
C ASN A 52 8.44 7.58 0.10
N VAL A 53 7.22 7.21 -0.22
CA VAL A 53 6.79 5.81 -0.38
C VAL A 53 6.17 5.59 -1.74
N ASN A 54 6.24 4.34 -2.21
CA ASN A 54 5.49 3.87 -3.36
C ASN A 54 4.45 2.88 -2.85
N VAL A 55 3.18 3.25 -2.92
CA VAL A 55 2.07 2.38 -2.51
C VAL A 55 1.59 1.60 -3.71
N GLU A 56 1.63 0.28 -3.60
CA GLU A 56 1.20 -0.62 -4.67
C GLU A 56 -0.33 -0.69 -4.72
N GLN A 57 -0.92 -0.31 -5.85
CA GLN A 57 -2.35 -0.44 -6.08
C GLN A 57 -2.64 -1.84 -6.64
N GLN A 58 -3.56 -2.57 -6.00
CA GLN A 58 -3.95 -3.90 -6.48
C GLN A 58 -4.73 -3.75 -7.79
N ASN A 59 -4.38 -4.56 -8.80
CA ASN A 59 -5.01 -4.51 -10.12
C ASN A 59 -6.52 -4.72 -10.03
N GLY A 60 -7.28 -3.70 -10.44
CA GLY A 60 -8.75 -3.75 -10.55
C GLY A 60 -9.50 -2.74 -9.68
N GLU A 61 -8.83 -2.06 -8.73
CA GLU A 61 -9.39 -0.89 -8.05
C GLU A 61 -8.95 0.39 -8.75
N ASP A 62 -9.92 1.26 -9.07
CA ASP A 62 -9.66 2.47 -9.86
C ASP A 62 -8.90 3.55 -9.06
N LYS A 63 -8.94 3.54 -7.72
CA LYS A 63 -8.33 4.58 -6.87
C LYS A 63 -7.87 4.06 -5.52
N LEU A 64 -6.67 4.46 -5.10
CA LEU A 64 -6.18 4.31 -3.73
C LEU A 64 -6.94 5.25 -2.79
N THR A 65 -7.46 4.74 -1.68
CA THR A 65 -8.13 5.56 -0.66
C THR A 65 -7.29 5.73 0.60
N MET A 66 -7.65 6.71 1.45
CA MET A 66 -7.05 6.88 2.76
C MET A 66 -7.16 5.63 3.65
N LYS A 67 -8.23 4.85 3.53
CA LYS A 67 -8.36 3.58 4.26
C LYS A 67 -7.27 2.57 3.87
N ASP A 68 -7.00 2.49 2.57
CA ASP A 68 -5.98 1.60 2.02
C ASP A 68 -4.59 2.07 2.42
N LEU A 69 -4.34 3.38 2.35
CA LEU A 69 -3.11 3.99 2.81
C LEU A 69 -2.86 3.69 4.30
N LEU A 70 -3.85 3.87 5.17
CA LEU A 70 -3.69 3.59 6.61
C LEU A 70 -3.33 2.12 6.87
N SER A 71 -3.99 1.19 6.17
CA SER A 71 -3.68 -0.24 6.24
C SER A 71 -2.26 -0.54 5.78
N TRP A 72 -1.82 0.12 4.71
CA TRP A 72 -0.47 0.02 4.18
C TRP A 72 0.57 0.60 5.15
N VAL A 73 0.34 1.79 5.71
CA VAL A 73 1.23 2.46 6.66
C VAL A 73 1.45 1.61 7.91
N ARG A 74 0.36 1.06 8.46
CA ARG A 74 0.42 0.17 9.63
C ARG A 74 1.29 -1.06 9.38
N THR A 75 1.24 -1.60 8.16
CA THR A 75 1.94 -2.85 7.82
C THR A 75 3.39 -2.61 7.42
N ASN A 76 3.69 -1.46 6.79
CA ASN A 76 4.99 -1.21 6.14
C ASN A 76 5.87 -0.19 6.87
N LEU A 77 5.29 0.79 7.57
CA LEU A 77 6.05 1.88 8.21
C LEU A 77 6.05 1.82 9.72
N ILE A 78 4.93 1.45 10.34
CA ILE A 78 4.82 1.41 11.79
C ILE A 78 5.48 0.14 12.32
N LYS A 79 6.57 0.29 13.07
CA LYS A 79 7.37 -0.81 13.62
C LYS A 79 7.14 -1.02 15.10
N GLU A 80 6.81 0.05 15.82
CA GLU A 80 6.61 0.04 17.27
C GLU A 80 5.16 0.39 17.58
N ARG A 81 4.53 -0.40 18.48
CA ARG A 81 3.20 -0.12 19.07
C ARG A 81 2.15 0.43 18.09
N PRO A 82 1.71 -0.35 17.08
CA PRO A 82 0.74 0.11 16.08
C PRO A 82 -0.58 0.62 16.65
N GLU A 83 -0.97 0.17 17.84
CA GLU A 83 -2.13 0.64 18.61
C GLU A 83 -2.01 2.12 19.06
N MET A 84 -0.80 2.67 19.09
CA MET A 84 -0.57 4.10 19.37
C MET A 84 -0.91 4.97 18.16
N PHE A 85 -0.82 4.42 16.95
CA PHE A 85 -1.14 5.10 15.69
C PHE A 85 -2.59 4.86 15.25
N MET A 86 -3.08 3.62 15.31
CA MET A 86 -4.42 3.23 14.83
C MET A 86 -5.30 2.61 15.90
N LYS A 87 -6.62 2.80 15.76
CA LYS A 87 -7.65 2.11 16.54
C LYS A 87 -8.72 1.57 15.58
N GLY A 88 -8.77 0.25 15.43
CA GLY A 88 -9.61 -0.39 14.40
C GLY A 88 -9.07 -0.07 13.00
N ASP A 89 -9.93 0.49 12.16
CA ASP A 89 -9.64 0.77 10.75
C ASP A 89 -9.25 2.24 10.49
N THR A 90 -9.09 3.04 11.54
CA THR A 90 -8.79 4.48 11.46
C THR A 90 -7.69 4.90 12.43
N VAL A 91 -7.21 6.14 12.31
CA VAL A 91 -6.23 6.71 13.24
C VAL A 91 -6.78 6.80 14.66
N ARG A 92 -5.91 6.68 15.65
CA ARG A 92 -6.29 6.79 17.06
C ARG A 92 -6.83 8.21 17.34
N PRO A 93 -7.88 8.37 18.17
CA PRO A 93 -8.31 9.68 18.62
C PRO A 93 -7.14 10.49 19.21
N GLY A 94 -7.03 11.75 18.80
CA GLY A 94 -5.88 12.61 19.10
C GLY A 94 -4.77 12.58 18.05
N VAL A 95 -4.99 11.94 16.90
CA VAL A 95 -4.15 12.09 15.71
C VAL A 95 -4.91 12.93 14.69
N LEU A 96 -4.33 14.07 14.30
CA LEU A 96 -4.81 14.90 13.19
C LEU A 96 -4.22 14.36 11.89
N VAL A 97 -5.02 14.38 10.82
CA VAL A 97 -4.61 13.93 9.50
C VAL A 97 -4.87 15.04 8.49
N LEU A 98 -3.84 15.43 7.75
CA LEU A 98 -3.94 16.39 6.66
C LEU A 98 -3.62 15.72 5.34
N VAL A 99 -4.36 16.03 4.29
CA VAL A 99 -4.06 15.65 2.91
C VAL A 99 -3.84 16.95 2.13
N ASN A 100 -2.63 17.17 1.62
CA ASN A 100 -2.22 18.41 0.94
C ASN A 100 -2.57 19.66 1.76
N ASP A 101 -2.18 19.68 3.03
CA ASP A 101 -2.45 20.74 4.02
C ASP A 101 -3.94 20.99 4.32
N CYS A 102 -4.85 20.17 3.79
CA CYS A 102 -6.28 20.22 4.06
C CYS A 102 -6.65 19.21 5.15
N ASP A 103 -7.51 19.63 6.08
CA ASP A 103 -8.06 18.72 7.08
C ASP A 103 -8.90 17.63 6.42
N TRP A 104 -8.54 16.35 6.65
CA TRP A 104 -9.21 15.21 6.05
C TRP A 104 -10.70 15.11 6.42
N GLU A 105 -11.15 15.77 7.48
CA GLU A 105 -12.56 15.83 7.86
C GLU A 105 -13.40 16.54 6.79
N LEU A 106 -12.78 17.42 6.00
CA LEU A 106 -13.40 18.10 4.87
C LEU A 106 -13.30 17.32 3.55
N SER A 107 -12.44 16.30 3.50
CA SER A 107 -12.09 15.55 2.29
C SER A 107 -12.72 14.16 2.19
N GLY A 108 -13.57 13.79 3.16
CA GLY A 108 -14.24 12.48 3.19
C GLY A 108 -13.50 11.41 4.00
N GLN A 109 -12.49 11.82 4.80
CA GLN A 109 -11.76 10.98 5.75
C GLN A 109 -11.23 9.70 5.09
N LEU A 110 -11.70 8.52 5.53
CA LEU A 110 -11.29 7.22 5.01
C LEU A 110 -11.60 7.01 3.52
N SER A 111 -12.61 7.71 2.99
CA SER A 111 -13.03 7.58 1.59
C SER A 111 -12.32 8.55 0.63
N THR A 112 -11.47 9.44 1.16
CA THR A 112 -10.67 10.36 0.35
C THR A 112 -9.81 9.56 -0.62
N SER A 113 -9.97 9.83 -1.92
CA SER A 113 -9.09 9.27 -2.95
C SER A 113 -7.77 10.03 -2.97
N LEU A 114 -6.67 9.30 -3.07
CA LEU A 114 -5.32 9.85 -3.16
C LEU A 114 -4.83 9.89 -4.59
N GLU A 115 -3.97 10.85 -4.88
CA GLU A 115 -3.35 11.07 -6.17
C GLU A 115 -1.82 11.03 -6.09
N GLU A 116 -1.20 10.84 -7.25
CA GLU A 116 0.25 10.80 -7.39
C GLU A 116 0.88 12.10 -6.85
N LYS A 117 1.86 11.94 -5.95
CA LYS A 117 2.60 13.00 -5.23
C LYS A 117 1.81 13.74 -4.15
N ASP A 118 0.66 13.23 -3.72
CA ASP A 118 0.00 13.77 -2.53
C ASP A 118 0.90 13.71 -1.30
N VAL A 119 0.72 14.71 -0.44
CA VAL A 119 1.37 14.80 0.87
C VAL A 119 0.32 14.49 1.95
N VAL A 120 0.59 13.49 2.78
CA VAL A 120 -0.27 13.12 3.90
C VAL A 120 0.49 13.29 5.21
N VAL A 121 -0.05 14.10 6.11
CA VAL A 121 0.60 14.44 7.38
C VAL A 121 -0.21 13.86 8.54
N PHE A 122 0.46 13.15 9.45
CA PHE A 122 -0.09 12.61 10.69
C PHE A 122 0.54 13.32 11.88
N ILE A 123 -0.27 13.99 12.70
CA ILE A 123 0.21 14.73 13.87
C ILE A 123 -0.51 14.23 15.11
N SER A 124 0.23 13.66 16.06
CA SER A 124 -0.32 13.38 17.39
C SER A 124 -0.42 14.67 18.20
N THR A 125 -1.64 15.01 18.65
CA THR A 125 -1.91 16.15 19.54
C THR A 125 -1.99 15.74 21.01
N LEU A 126 -1.90 14.44 21.30
CA LEU A 126 -2.16 13.86 22.62
C LEU A 126 -0.89 13.43 23.37
N HIS A 127 0.25 13.29 22.69
CA HIS A 127 1.48 12.76 23.27
C HIS A 127 2.52 13.83 23.69
N GLY A 128 2.07 15.05 23.96
CA GLY A 128 2.91 16.13 24.49
C GLY A 128 2.78 16.27 26.00
N GLY A 129 3.52 15.45 26.75
CA GLY A 129 3.67 15.55 28.21
C GLY A 129 5.03 15.05 28.64
#